data_AF-A0A960SSY4-F1
#
_entry.id   AF-A0A960SSY4-F1
#
_cell.length_a   1.000
_cell.length_b   1.000
_cell.length_c   1.000
_cell.angle_alpha   90.00
_cell.angle_beta   90.00
_cell.angle_gamma   90.00
#
_symmetry.space_group_name_H-M   'P 1'
#
loop_
_entity.id
_entity.type
_entity.pdbx_description
1 polymer ?
#
loop_
_entity_poly.entity_id
_entity_poly.type
_entity_poly.pdbx_seq_one_letter_code
_entity_poly.pdbx_strand_id
1 'polypeptide(L)'
;MGLLFALSLLAWGMLSQASPLLKAGLVSLVAVALLAIPAYLSGDPAEDVAEALPSVTHAIIEEHEEAAKIAFAATLVTGVAALAALVIGLFKSNARWTVWPVIVVALLAAGTMAWTANLGGMIRHTEIRNGAPVPDGHDD
;
A
#
# COMPACT_ATOMS: atom_id res chain seq x y z
N MET A 1 4.92 1.86 -1.84
CA MET A 1 5.58 2.80 -2.80
C MET A 1 4.96 2.77 -4.21
N GLY A 2 4.78 1.61 -4.85
CA GLY A 2 4.21 1.55 -6.22
C GLY A 2 2.83 2.23 -6.38
N LEU A 3 1.97 2.15 -5.36
CA LEU A 3 0.65 2.77 -5.37
C LEU A 3 0.71 4.31 -5.42
N LEU A 4 1.65 4.94 -4.69
CA LEU A 4 1.86 6.39 -4.72
C LEU A 4 2.41 6.87 -6.06
N PHE A 5 3.31 6.08 -6.67
CA PHE A 5 3.80 6.36 -8.02
C PHE A 5 2.67 6.31 -9.06
N ALA A 6 1.84 5.25 -9.00
CA ALA A 6 0.68 5.12 -9.90
C ALA A 6 -0.36 6.23 -9.70
N LEU A 7 -0.63 6.63 -8.45
CA LEU A 7 -1.48 7.78 -8.11
C LEU A 7 -0.91 9.09 -8.67
N SER A 8 0.40 9.31 -8.59
CA SER A 8 1.06 10.49 -9.13
C SER A 8 0.93 10.57 -10.66
N LEU A 9 1.08 9.43 -11.35
CA LEU A 9 0.84 9.34 -12.79
C LEU A 9 -0.62 9.63 -13.16
N LEU A 10 -1.58 9.08 -12.40
CA LEU A 10 -3.00 9.35 -12.60
C LEU A 10 -3.36 10.81 -12.40
N ALA A 11 -2.90 11.41 -11.29
CA ALA A 11 -3.12 12.82 -10.99
C ALA A 11 -2.53 13.72 -12.09
N TRP A 12 -1.27 13.45 -12.50
CA TRP A 12 -0.62 14.20 -13.55
C TRP A 12 -1.32 14.01 -14.91
N GLY A 13 -1.75 12.80 -15.26
CA GLY A 13 -2.51 12.52 -16.49
C GLY A 13 -3.89 13.17 -16.51
N MET A 14 -4.52 13.35 -15.34
CA MET A 14 -5.76 14.12 -15.22
C MET A 14 -5.52 15.62 -15.41
N LEU A 15 -4.53 16.20 -14.73
CA LEU A 15 -4.22 17.63 -14.79
C LEU A 15 -3.71 18.06 -16.18
N SER A 16 -2.80 17.29 -16.76
CA SER A 16 -2.22 17.55 -18.09
C SER A 16 -3.17 17.18 -19.25
N GLN A 17 -4.33 16.61 -18.93
CA GLN A 17 -5.26 15.99 -19.86
C GLN A 17 -4.66 14.91 -20.79
N ALA A 18 -3.46 14.39 -20.48
CA ALA A 18 -2.75 13.43 -21.32
C ALA A 18 -3.29 11.99 -21.18
N SER A 19 -3.98 11.51 -22.22
CA SER A 19 -4.49 10.13 -22.28
C SER A 19 -3.42 9.04 -22.09
N PRO A 20 -2.18 9.16 -22.61
CA PRO A 20 -1.14 8.16 -22.38
C PRO A 20 -0.74 8.03 -20.91
N LEU A 21 -0.60 9.15 -20.19
CA LEU A 21 -0.24 9.17 -18.77
C LEU A 21 -1.34 8.58 -17.89
N LEU A 22 -2.59 8.90 -18.21
CA LEU A 22 -3.75 8.35 -17.52
C LEU A 22 -3.83 6.82 -17.69
N LYS A 23 -3.61 6.31 -18.91
CA LYS A 23 -3.51 4.87 -19.17
C LYS A 23 -2.33 4.23 -18.44
N ALA A 24 -1.16 4.87 -18.45
CA ALA A 24 0.03 4.38 -17.74
C ALA A 24 -0.21 4.26 -16.23
N GLY A 25 -0.88 5.25 -15.62
CA GLY A 25 -1.27 5.22 -14.22
C GLY A 25 -2.25 4.08 -13.89
N LEU A 26 -3.29 3.87 -14.71
CA LEU A 26 -4.23 2.75 -14.53
C LEU A 26 -3.53 1.39 -14.67
N VAL A 27 -2.68 1.21 -15.70
CA VAL A 27 -1.90 -0.02 -15.89
C VAL A 27 -0.96 -0.26 -14.72
N SER A 28 -0.36 0.80 -14.19
CA SER A 28 0.52 0.73 -13.02
C SER A 28 -0.24 0.28 -11.77
N LEU A 29 -1.48 0.72 -11.56
CA LEU A 29 -2.32 0.21 -10.46
C LEU A 29 -2.63 -1.28 -10.60
N VAL A 30 -2.92 -1.76 -11.81
CA VAL A 30 -3.11 -3.19 -12.08
C VAL A 30 -1.83 -3.97 -11.77
N ALA A 31 -0.68 -3.48 -12.23
CA ALA A 31 0.61 -4.12 -11.96
C ALA A 31 0.93 -4.16 -10.45
N VAL A 32 0.66 -3.08 -9.72
CA VAL A 32 0.82 -3.04 -8.25
C VAL A 32 -0.07 -4.07 -7.57
N ALA A 33 -1.34 -4.22 -7.98
CA ALA A 33 -2.23 -5.21 -7.42
C ALA A 33 -1.75 -6.66 -7.66
N LEU A 34 -1.23 -6.95 -8.86
CA LEU A 34 -0.66 -8.26 -9.17
C LEU A 34 0.60 -8.55 -8.36
N LEU A 35 1.49 -7.56 -8.22
CA LEU A 35 2.72 -7.68 -7.42
C LEU A 35 2.44 -7.76 -5.91
N ALA A 36 1.31 -7.25 -5.44
CA ALA A 36 0.91 -7.37 -4.04
C ALA A 36 0.63 -8.83 -3.63
N ILE A 37 0.25 -9.71 -4.58
CA ILE A 37 -0.05 -11.12 -4.30
C ILE A 37 1.20 -11.86 -3.78
N PRO A 38 2.32 -11.96 -4.53
CA PRO A 38 3.50 -12.62 -4.01
C PRO A 38 4.11 -11.90 -2.81
N ALA A 39 3.96 -10.58 -2.71
CA ALA A 39 4.41 -9.83 -1.53
C ALA A 39 3.65 -10.23 -0.26
N TYR A 40 2.32 -10.33 -0.34
CA TYR A 40 1.47 -10.77 0.77
C TYR A 40 1.77 -12.23 1.14
N LEU A 41 1.90 -13.12 0.15
CA LEU A 41 2.22 -14.54 0.38
C LEU A 41 3.63 -14.77 0.93
N SER A 42 4.54 -13.82 0.74
CA SER A 42 5.87 -13.86 1.38
C SER A 42 5.86 -13.44 2.85
N GLY A 43 4.69 -13.09 3.40
CA GLY A 43 4.51 -12.69 4.80
C GLY A 43 4.85 -13.80 5.79
N ASP A 44 4.21 -14.97 5.68
CA ASP A 44 4.39 -16.06 6.65
C ASP A 44 5.87 -16.50 6.79
N PRO A 45 6.63 -16.72 5.69
CA PRO A 45 8.05 -17.04 5.81
C PRO A 45 8.88 -15.87 6.39
N ALA A 46 8.44 -14.63 6.21
CA ALA A 46 9.12 -13.46 6.76
C ALA A 46 8.83 -13.29 8.26
N GLU A 47 7.63 -13.67 8.71
CA GLU A 47 7.26 -13.73 10.13
C GLU A 47 8.15 -14.71 10.89
N ASP A 48 8.30 -15.95 10.42
CA ASP A 48 9.16 -16.97 11.05
C ASP A 48 10.60 -16.45 11.28
N VAL A 49 11.13 -15.71 10.29
CA VAL A 49 12.46 -15.10 10.37
C VAL A 49 12.49 -13.91 11.32
N ALA A 50 11.43 -13.10 11.35
CA ALA A 50 11.33 -11.93 12.22
C ALA A 50 11.16 -12.31 13.70
N GLU A 51 10.43 -13.38 14.01
CA GLU A 51 10.23 -13.87 15.37
C GLU A 51 11.53 -14.35 16.04
N ALA A 52 12.51 -14.77 15.25
CA ALA A 52 13.83 -15.16 15.75
C ALA A 52 14.68 -13.96 16.21
N LEU A 53 14.27 -12.72 15.91
CA LEU A 53 15.02 -11.52 16.27
C LEU A 53 14.79 -11.13 17.73
N PRO A 54 15.85 -10.76 18.47
CA PRO A 54 15.69 -10.19 19.80
C PRO A 54 14.78 -8.96 19.74
N SER A 55 13.91 -8.79 20.76
CA SER A 55 12.97 -7.66 20.89
C SER A 55 11.79 -7.62 19.91
N VAL A 56 11.63 -8.61 19.03
CA VAL A 56 10.41 -8.80 18.24
C VAL A 56 9.46 -9.72 19.00
N THR A 57 8.18 -9.38 19.01
CA THR A 57 7.12 -10.16 19.67
C THR A 57 6.03 -10.49 18.68
N HIS A 58 5.45 -11.68 18.79
CA HIS A 58 4.32 -12.12 17.95
C HIS A 58 3.21 -11.07 17.84
N ALA A 59 2.80 -10.46 18.96
CA ALA A 59 1.74 -9.44 18.97
C ALA A 59 2.01 -8.23 18.04
N ILE A 60 3.26 -7.79 17.89
CA ILE A 60 3.60 -6.66 17.00
C ILE A 60 3.58 -7.10 15.53
N ILE A 61 3.93 -8.35 15.25
CA ILE A 61 3.82 -8.93 13.91
C ILE A 61 2.34 -9.12 13.55
N GLU A 62 1.54 -9.66 14.46
CA GLU A 62 0.09 -9.87 14.28
C GLU A 62 -0.63 -8.55 13.94
N GLU A 63 -0.35 -7.45 14.66
CA GLU A 63 -0.88 -6.12 14.31
C GLU A 63 -0.51 -5.68 12.88
N HIS A 64 0.76 -5.89 12.47
CA HIS A 64 1.20 -5.58 11.12
C HIS A 64 0.50 -6.47 10.08
N GLU A 65 0.32 -7.76 10.37
CA GLU A 65 -0.30 -8.74 9.49
C GLU A 65 -1.80 -8.44 9.28
N GLU A 66 -2.53 -8.09 10.34
CA GLU A 66 -3.93 -7.65 10.25
C GLU A 66 -4.07 -6.40 9.39
N ALA A 67 -3.22 -5.40 9.60
CA ALA A 67 -3.21 -4.22 8.75
C ALA A 67 -2.80 -4.55 7.31
N ALA A 68 -1.86 -5.47 7.11
CA ALA A 68 -1.42 -5.93 5.78
C ALA A 68 -2.55 -6.64 5.03
N LYS A 69 -3.38 -7.45 5.70
CA LYS A 69 -4.60 -8.06 5.14
C LYS A 69 -5.55 -7.00 4.58
N ILE A 70 -5.82 -5.93 5.35
CA ILE A 70 -6.68 -4.83 4.94
C ILE A 70 -6.06 -4.08 3.75
N ALA A 71 -4.77 -3.73 3.82
CA ALA A 71 -4.08 -3.03 2.75
C ALA A 71 -4.00 -3.85 1.46
N PHE A 72 -3.78 -5.17 1.58
CA PHE A 72 -3.79 -6.09 0.46
C PHE A 72 -5.15 -6.14 -0.23
N ALA A 73 -6.23 -6.33 0.53
CA ALA A 73 -7.60 -6.31 0.01
C ALA A 73 -7.92 -4.97 -0.70
N ALA A 74 -7.61 -3.84 -0.07
CA ALA A 74 -7.82 -2.52 -0.66
C ALA A 74 -7.02 -2.32 -1.97
N THR A 75 -5.81 -2.86 -2.03
CA THR A 75 -4.95 -2.82 -3.22
C THR A 75 -5.52 -3.68 -4.36
N LEU A 76 -6.05 -4.87 -4.06
CA LEU A 76 -6.73 -5.71 -5.06
C LEU A 76 -7.98 -5.03 -5.60
N VAL A 77 -8.82 -4.45 -4.73
CA VAL A 77 -10.01 -3.69 -5.15
C VAL A 77 -9.61 -2.51 -6.04
N THR A 78 -8.53 -1.80 -5.68
CA THR A 78 -7.97 -0.72 -6.51
C THR A 78 -7.54 -1.22 -7.90
N GLY A 79 -6.84 -2.36 -7.97
CA GLY A 79 -6.42 -2.98 -9.22
C GLY A 79 -7.59 -3.40 -10.10
N VAL A 80 -8.62 -4.02 -9.52
CA VAL A 80 -9.85 -4.39 -10.25
C VAL A 80 -10.59 -3.15 -10.77
N ALA A 81 -10.71 -2.10 -9.95
CA ALA A 81 -11.32 -0.84 -10.37
C ALA A 81 -10.53 -0.18 -11.52
N ALA A 82 -9.20 -0.19 -11.45
CA ALA A 82 -8.34 0.31 -12.51
C ALA A 82 -8.47 -0.49 -13.81
N LEU A 83 -8.55 -1.83 -13.71
CA LEU A 83 -8.80 -2.71 -14.84
C LEU A 83 -10.16 -2.44 -15.48
N ALA A 84 -11.22 -2.28 -14.66
CA ALA A 84 -12.55 -1.93 -15.15
C ALA A 84 -12.53 -0.56 -15.89
N ALA A 85 -11.85 0.44 -15.33
CA ALA A 85 -11.69 1.74 -15.98
C ALA A 85 -10.97 1.65 -17.33
N LEU A 86 -9.92 0.83 -17.43
CA LEU A 86 -9.22 0.54 -18.69
C LEU A 86 -10.16 -0.10 -19.71
N VAL A 87 -10.86 -1.18 -19.33
CA VAL A 87 -11.78 -1.91 -20.21
C VAL A 87 -12.90 -1.00 -20.71
N ILE A 88 -13.53 -0.22 -19.83
CA ILE A 88 -14.57 0.75 -20.24
C ILE A 88 -14.00 1.79 -21.22
N GLY A 89 -12.76 2.24 -20.99
CA GLY A 89 -12.05 3.17 -21.87
C GLY A 89 -11.73 2.63 -23.26
N LEU A 90 -11.77 1.31 -23.47
CA LEU A 90 -11.63 0.71 -24.81
C LEU A 90 -12.92 0.86 -25.65
N PHE A 91 -14.08 0.93 -25.00
CA PHE A 91 -15.39 0.92 -25.69
C PHE A 91 -16.13 2.27 -25.67
N LYS A 92 -15.77 3.20 -24.78
CA LYS A 92 -16.47 4.51 -24.64
C LYS A 92 -15.51 5.68 -24.82
N SER A 93 -15.86 6.66 -25.68
CA SER A 93 -15.00 7.82 -25.98
C SER A 93 -14.82 8.79 -24.80
N ASN A 94 -15.78 8.85 -23.87
CA ASN A 94 -15.72 9.69 -22.67
C ASN A 94 -15.62 8.88 -21.37
N ALA A 95 -14.64 7.98 -21.28
CA ALA A 95 -14.43 7.15 -20.10
C ALA A 95 -13.66 7.87 -18.97
N ARG A 96 -13.24 9.12 -19.12
CA ARG A 96 -12.41 9.82 -18.11
C ARG A 96 -13.08 9.91 -16.73
N TRP A 97 -14.41 9.94 -16.69
CA TRP A 97 -15.17 9.98 -15.43
C TRP A 97 -15.01 8.70 -14.59
N THR A 98 -14.68 7.56 -15.20
CA THR A 98 -14.45 6.30 -14.48
C THR A 98 -13.17 6.32 -13.64
N VAL A 99 -12.31 7.32 -13.82
CA VAL A 99 -11.03 7.44 -13.11
C VAL A 99 -11.22 8.05 -11.71
N TRP A 100 -12.22 8.91 -11.52
CA TRP A 100 -12.51 9.50 -10.21
C TRP A 100 -12.73 8.46 -9.10
N PRO A 101 -13.61 7.45 -9.25
CA PRO A 101 -13.76 6.43 -8.23
C PRO A 101 -12.47 5.61 -8.03
N VAL A 102 -11.68 5.38 -9.08
CA VAL A 102 -10.38 4.69 -8.96
C VAL A 102 -9.42 5.49 -8.08
N ILE A 103 -9.35 6.81 -8.24
CA ILE A 103 -8.51 7.67 -7.40
C ILE A 103 -8.95 7.61 -5.94
N VAL A 104 -10.26 7.69 -5.66
CA VAL A 104 -10.78 7.62 -4.29
C VAL A 104 -10.37 6.30 -3.63
N VAL A 105 -10.61 5.16 -4.30
CA VAL A 105 -10.26 3.85 -3.77
C VAL A 105 -8.73 3.70 -3.62
N ALA A 106 -7.95 4.20 -4.57
CA ALA A 106 -6.50 4.19 -4.50
C ALA A 106 -5.95 5.06 -3.34
N LEU A 107 -6.57 6.20 -3.03
CA LEU A 107 -6.18 7.01 -1.87
C LEU A 107 -6.48 6.29 -0.55
N LEU A 108 -7.62 5.61 -0.45
CA LEU A 108 -7.95 4.78 0.71
C LEU A 108 -6.94 3.64 0.87
N ALA A 109 -6.61 2.94 -0.22
CA ALA A 109 -5.58 1.89 -0.21
C ALA A 109 -4.19 2.44 0.15
N ALA A 110 -3.85 3.66 -0.28
CA ALA A 110 -2.61 4.32 0.12
C ALA A 110 -2.57 4.59 1.63
N GLY A 111 -3.69 5.04 2.21
CA GLY A 111 -3.83 5.25 3.65
C GLY A 111 -3.64 3.96 4.45
N THR A 112 -4.30 2.87 4.03
CA THR A 112 -4.12 1.57 4.69
C THR A 112 -2.69 1.07 4.57
N MET A 113 -2.05 1.23 3.40
CA MET A 113 -0.63 0.88 3.23
C MET A 113 0.29 1.71 4.13
N ALA A 114 0.04 3.00 4.27
CA ALA A 114 0.83 3.87 5.14
C ALA A 114 0.73 3.42 6.61
N TRP A 115 -0.46 3.02 7.04
CA TRP A 115 -0.67 2.45 8.36
C TRP A 115 0.06 1.10 8.54
N THR A 116 -0.08 0.16 7.60
CA THR A 116 0.67 -1.11 7.60
C THR A 116 2.19 -0.88 7.65
N ALA A 117 2.69 0.10 6.89
CA ALA A 117 4.12 0.44 6.86
C ALA A 117 4.59 1.02 8.20
N ASN A 118 3.76 1.81 8.88
CA ASN A 118 4.06 2.32 10.22
C ASN A 118 4.18 1.17 11.24
N LEU A 119 3.23 0.23 11.25
CA LEU A 119 3.29 -0.97 12.09
C LEU A 119 4.52 -1.82 11.77
N GLY A 120 4.83 -2.01 10.48
CA GLY A 120 6.03 -2.73 10.05
C GLY A 120 7.34 -2.05 10.49
N GLY A 121 7.35 -0.72 10.56
CA GLY A 121 8.47 0.04 11.14
C GLY A 121 8.71 -0.33 12.60
N MET A 122 7.64 -0.47 13.39
CA MET A 122 7.71 -0.80 14.82
C MET A 122 8.22 -2.23 15.08
N ILE A 123 8.13 -3.15 14.12
CA ILE A 123 8.73 -4.50 14.24
C ILE A 123 10.22 -4.37 14.53
N ARG A 124 10.94 -3.51 13.83
CA ARG A 124 12.41 -3.40 13.95
C ARG A 124 12.88 -2.24 14.84
N HIS A 125 12.11 -1.16 14.90
CA HIS A 125 12.50 0.08 15.57
C HIS A 125 11.78 0.18 16.90
N THR A 126 12.50 -0.11 17.99
CA THR A 126 11.96 -0.04 19.36
C THR A 126 11.72 1.42 19.78
N GLU A 127 12.43 2.37 19.20
CA GLU A 127 12.37 3.80 19.51
C GLU A 127 11.06 4.48 19.10
N ILE A 128 10.31 3.90 18.16
CA ILE A 128 8.99 4.40 17.73
C ILE A 128 7.83 3.65 18.39
N ARG A 129 8.12 2.68 19.28
CA ARG A 129 7.09 2.00 20.08
C ARG A 129 6.70 2.89 21.27
N ASN A 130 5.40 3.02 21.51
CA ASN A 130 4.92 3.76 22.67
C ASN A 130 5.44 3.11 23.98
N GLY A 131 6.20 3.86 24.78
CA GLY A 131 6.73 3.39 26.06
C GLY A 131 8.19 2.89 26.06
N ALA A 132 8.99 3.24 25.05
CA ALA A 132 10.44 3.03 25.13
C ALA A 132 10.99 3.68 26.42
N PRO A 133 11.72 2.94 27.29
CA PRO A 133 12.32 3.51 28.49
C PRO A 133 13.23 4.66 28.08
N VAL A 134 12.97 5.86 28.60
CA VAL A 134 13.99 6.91 28.64
C VAL A 134 15.19 6.30 29.38
N PRO A 135 16.41 6.31 28.82
CA PRO A 135 17.58 5.85 29.55
C PRO A 135 17.65 6.66 30.84
N ASP A 136 17.48 5.99 31.98
CA ASP A 136 17.65 6.62 33.27
C ASP A 136 19.12 7.05 33.33
N GLY A 137 19.35 8.37 33.24
CA GLY A 137 20.67 8.93 33.37
C GLY A 137 21.16 8.64 34.78
N HIS A 138 22.01 7.61 34.93
CA HIS A 138 22.80 7.47 36.14
C HIS A 138 23.78 8.65 36.18
N ASP A 139 23.44 9.63 37.01
CA ASP A 139 24.37 10.60 37.56
C ASP A 139 25.24 9.86 38.61
N ASP A 140 26.45 9.47 38.22
CA ASP A 140 27.57 9.14 39.14
C ASP A 140 28.75 10.09 38.88
#